data_AF-A0A7G1HQT6-F1
#
_entry.id   AF-A0A7G1HQT6-F1
#
_cell.length_a   1.000
_cell.length_b   1.000
_cell.length_c   1.000
_cell.angle_alpha   90.00
_cell.angle_beta   90.00
_cell.angle_gamma   90.00
#
_symmetry.space_group_name_H-M   'P 1'
#
loop_
_entity.id
_entity.type
_entity.pdbx_description
1 polymer ?
#
loop_
_entity_poly.entity_id
_entity_poly.type
_entity_poly.pdbx_seq_one_letter_code
_entity_poly.pdbx_strand_id
1 'polypeptide(L)'
;MAHKQFFRPFPQKGFSLYWILLVYLVIGYFYPVTGFLAIICMIAPVAFAVRKGRWWCGNACPRGNFYDRMLAKYSPHKPIPTFVRTKGFRIFMVMFIFSMFGIQMYRAWGNWSDMGRVFWTIILITTIVGVILSFIYAPRTWCSFCPMGTLSSWVTPRSGKLPGNYRRIIVGEKCTTKCKLCSAVCPMQLKPYKSRNNEEGFLHPDCIKCGCCVNGCPLKVPEMKL
;
A
#
# COMPACT_ATOMS: atom_id res chain seq x y z
N MET A 1 0.36 -31.58 5.08
CA MET A 1 1.35 -30.75 5.81
C MET A 1 0.91 -29.30 5.76
N ALA A 2 0.33 -28.78 6.85
CA ALA A 2 -0.12 -27.39 6.91
C ALA A 2 1.10 -26.46 6.89
N HIS A 3 1.31 -25.74 5.78
CA HIS A 3 2.27 -24.65 5.70
C HIS A 3 1.83 -23.56 6.70
N LYS A 4 2.28 -23.63 7.96
CA LYS A 4 2.15 -22.53 8.92
C LYS A 4 2.99 -21.38 8.39
N GLN A 5 2.38 -20.56 7.55
CA GLN A 5 2.98 -19.37 6.97
C GLN A 5 3.02 -18.33 8.10
N PHE A 6 4.10 -18.38 8.86
CA PHE A 6 4.33 -17.62 10.07
C PHE A 6 4.46 -16.14 9.71
N PHE A 7 3.36 -15.40 9.63
CA PHE A 7 3.42 -13.95 9.49
C PHE A 7 4.11 -13.38 10.73
N ARG A 8 5.15 -12.56 10.54
CA ARG A 8 5.83 -11.85 11.63
C ARG A 8 5.53 -10.37 11.49
N PRO A 9 4.78 -9.76 12.44
CA PRO A 9 4.66 -8.31 12.47
C PRO A 9 6.07 -7.75 12.64
N PHE A 10 6.50 -6.94 11.68
CA PHE A 10 7.80 -6.29 11.71
C PHE A 10 7.58 -4.78 11.74
N PRO A 11 7.95 -4.08 12.84
CA PRO A 11 7.68 -2.67 12.98
C PRO A 11 8.48 -1.88 11.93
N GLN A 12 7.79 -1.07 11.14
CA GLN A 12 8.43 -0.13 10.22
C GLN A 12 8.86 1.12 10.97
N LYS A 13 10.17 1.40 10.98
CA LYS A 13 10.74 2.67 11.46
C LYS A 13 10.38 3.78 10.46
N GLY A 14 9.81 4.88 10.95
CA GLY A 14 9.35 6.01 10.12
C GLY A 14 8.69 7.11 10.94
N PHE A 15 8.21 8.17 10.29
CA PHE A 15 7.44 9.23 10.96
C PHE A 15 6.01 8.76 11.28
N SER A 16 5.39 9.29 12.33
CA SER A 16 4.01 8.97 12.76
C SER A 16 2.96 9.64 11.86
N LEU A 17 3.00 9.36 10.56
CA LEU A 17 2.13 9.97 9.55
C LEU A 17 0.63 9.67 9.76
N TYR A 18 0.28 8.67 10.56
CA TYR A 18 -1.10 8.36 10.89
C TYR A 18 -1.83 9.52 11.60
N TRP A 19 -1.09 10.37 12.34
CA TRP A 19 -1.66 11.57 12.96
C TRP A 19 -2.23 12.53 11.91
N ILE A 20 -1.60 12.64 10.73
CA ILE A 20 -2.10 13.48 9.63
C ILE A 20 -3.48 12.99 9.18
N LEU A 21 -3.69 11.67 9.10
CA LEU A 21 -5.00 11.12 8.75
C LEU A 21 -6.05 11.42 9.83
N LEU A 22 -5.71 11.22 11.11
CA LEU A 22 -6.64 11.45 12.22
C LEU A 22 -7.02 12.93 12.32
N VAL A 23 -6.03 13.82 12.28
CA VAL A 23 -6.25 15.28 12.29
C VAL A 23 -7.07 15.70 11.06
N TYR A 24 -6.78 15.17 9.88
CA TYR A 24 -7.58 15.43 8.68
C TYR A 24 -9.05 14.98 8.84
N LEU A 25 -9.29 13.82 9.45
CA LEU A 25 -10.65 13.32 9.67
C LEU A 25 -11.41 14.17 10.69
N VAL A 26 -10.75 14.60 11.78
CA VAL A 26 -11.35 15.47 12.80
C VAL A 26 -11.61 16.87 12.23
N ILE A 27 -10.61 17.50 11.62
CA ILE A 27 -10.77 18.86 11.06
C ILE A 27 -11.78 18.85 9.90
N GLY A 28 -11.73 17.85 9.01
CA GLY A 28 -12.65 17.76 7.88
C GLY A 28 -14.12 17.53 8.26
N TYR A 29 -14.38 17.05 9.49
CA TYR A 29 -15.73 16.99 10.04
C TYR A 29 -16.28 18.39 10.34
N PHE A 30 -15.45 19.29 10.90
CA PHE A 30 -15.84 20.67 11.21
C PHE A 30 -15.74 21.62 10.01
N TYR A 31 -14.71 21.43 9.17
CA TYR A 31 -14.38 22.28 8.03
C TYR A 31 -14.27 21.44 6.75
N PRO A 32 -15.38 21.21 6.04
CA PRO A 32 -15.38 20.37 4.84
C PRO A 32 -14.40 20.79 3.75
N VAL A 33 -14.08 22.08 3.67
CA VAL A 33 -13.14 22.66 2.70
C VAL A 33 -11.75 22.04 2.83
N THR A 34 -11.35 21.52 4.00
CA THR A 34 -10.07 20.80 4.11
C THR A 34 -10.05 19.51 3.31
N GLY A 35 -11.21 19.03 2.85
CA GLY A 35 -11.38 17.94 1.92
C GLY A 35 -10.43 17.98 0.71
N PHE A 36 -10.14 19.17 0.17
CA PHE A 36 -9.26 19.36 -0.99
C PHE A 36 -7.81 18.91 -0.75
N LEU A 37 -7.34 18.86 0.50
CA LEU A 37 -6.02 18.28 0.84
C LEU A 37 -5.90 16.80 0.40
N ALA A 38 -7.04 16.10 0.26
CA ALA A 38 -7.08 14.74 -0.27
C ALA A 38 -6.54 14.63 -1.70
N ILE A 39 -6.63 15.68 -2.52
CA ILE A 39 -6.15 15.66 -3.90
C ILE A 39 -4.65 15.36 -3.93
N ILE A 40 -3.88 15.98 -3.04
CA ILE A 40 -2.44 15.74 -2.91
C ILE A 40 -2.18 14.26 -2.63
N CYS A 41 -2.95 13.64 -1.74
CA CYS A 41 -2.77 12.23 -1.39
C CYS A 41 -3.23 11.24 -2.48
N MET A 42 -4.06 11.69 -3.42
CA MET A 42 -4.50 10.90 -4.59
C MET A 42 -3.50 11.01 -5.76
N ILE A 43 -2.96 12.21 -6.01
CA ILE A 43 -2.03 12.45 -7.11
C ILE A 43 -0.62 11.94 -6.77
N ALA A 44 -0.14 12.18 -5.54
CA ALA A 44 1.24 11.84 -5.16
C ALA A 44 1.60 10.35 -5.36
N PRO A 45 0.79 9.34 -4.98
CA PRO A 45 1.11 7.94 -5.24
C PRO A 45 1.37 7.65 -6.73
N VAL A 46 0.56 8.21 -7.63
CA VAL A 46 0.64 7.95 -9.07
C VAL A 46 1.84 8.67 -9.68
N ALA A 47 2.07 9.94 -9.31
CA ALA A 47 3.23 10.70 -9.76
C ALA A 47 4.56 10.05 -9.34
N PHE A 48 4.66 9.61 -8.08
CA PHE A 48 5.85 8.93 -7.58
C PHE A 48 5.99 7.50 -8.13
N ALA A 49 4.89 6.85 -8.54
CA ALA A 49 4.93 5.49 -9.07
C ALA A 49 5.76 5.36 -10.36
N VAL A 50 5.76 6.38 -11.21
CA VAL A 50 6.55 6.39 -12.45
C VAL A 50 8.05 6.22 -12.17
N ARG A 51 8.59 6.97 -11.19
CA ARG A 51 10.03 7.01 -10.91
C ARG A 51 10.48 6.08 -9.79
N LYS A 52 9.64 5.86 -8.79
CA LYS A 52 10.00 5.10 -7.57
C LYS A 52 9.09 3.90 -7.33
N GLY A 53 8.14 3.58 -8.22
CA GLY A 53 7.14 2.55 -7.99
C GLY A 53 6.25 2.86 -6.79
N ARG A 54 5.65 1.84 -6.16
CA ARG A 54 4.72 2.03 -5.01
C ARG A 54 5.39 2.41 -3.68
N TRP A 55 6.54 3.09 -3.72
CA TRP A 55 7.28 3.57 -2.55
C TRP A 55 6.43 4.51 -1.67
N TRP A 56 5.61 5.37 -2.28
CA TRP A 56 4.72 6.28 -1.55
C TRP A 56 3.74 5.52 -0.64
N CYS A 57 3.12 4.45 -1.13
CA CYS A 57 2.18 3.62 -0.37
C CYS A 57 2.82 2.95 0.86
N GLY A 58 4.13 2.69 0.81
CA GLY A 58 4.89 2.11 1.92
C GLY A 58 5.34 3.16 2.93
N ASN A 59 5.94 4.25 2.47
CA ASN A 59 6.72 5.13 3.33
C ASN A 59 6.08 6.50 3.63
N ALA A 60 5.18 6.99 2.76
CA ALA A 60 4.63 8.35 2.87
C ALA A 60 3.09 8.39 3.04
N CYS A 61 2.38 7.33 2.70
CA CYS A 61 0.92 7.28 2.80
C CYS A 61 0.45 7.31 4.27
N PRO A 62 -0.29 8.34 4.72
CA PRO A 62 -0.79 8.46 6.10
C PRO A 62 -1.66 7.27 6.51
N ARG A 63 -2.55 6.85 5.59
CA ARG A 63 -3.42 5.68 5.78
C ARG A 63 -2.64 4.37 5.86
N GLY A 64 -1.60 4.23 5.06
CA GLY A 64 -0.72 3.07 5.12
C GLY A 64 -0.01 2.97 6.46
N ASN A 65 0.50 4.09 6.94
CA ASN A 65 1.17 4.19 8.24
C ASN A 65 0.22 3.86 9.40
N PHE A 66 -1.04 4.30 9.32
CA PHE A 66 -2.09 3.94 10.27
C PHE A 66 -2.30 2.43 10.38
N TYR A 67 -2.40 1.74 9.23
CA TYR A 67 -2.54 0.28 9.20
C TYR A 67 -1.31 -0.45 9.78
N ASP A 68 -0.10 -0.04 9.42
CA ASP A 68 1.12 -0.72 9.88
C ASP A 68 1.48 -0.43 11.35
N ARG A 69 1.09 0.71 11.92
CA ARG A 69 1.41 1.06 13.31
C ARG A 69 0.33 0.70 14.31
N MET A 70 -0.92 1.04 14.01
CA MET A 70 -2.02 0.75 14.93
C MET A 70 -2.57 -0.65 14.70
N LEU A 71 -2.96 -0.98 13.46
CA LEU A 71 -3.70 -2.22 13.20
C LEU A 71 -2.81 -3.46 13.10
N ALA A 72 -1.52 -3.32 12.83
CA ALA A 72 -0.59 -4.46 12.86
C ALA A 72 -0.41 -5.07 14.25
N LYS A 73 -0.80 -4.38 15.34
CA LYS A 73 -0.76 -4.97 16.70
C LYS A 73 -1.97 -5.87 16.98
N TYR A 74 -3.12 -5.58 16.35
CA TYR A 74 -4.41 -6.19 16.66
C TYR A 74 -4.94 -7.13 15.56
N SER A 75 -4.39 -7.05 14.35
CA SER A 75 -4.82 -7.88 13.21
C SER A 75 -4.46 -9.35 13.39
N PRO A 76 -5.33 -10.31 12.98
CA PRO A 76 -5.05 -11.74 13.01
C PRO A 76 -4.04 -12.18 11.93
N HIS A 77 -3.55 -11.25 11.11
CA HIS A 77 -2.50 -11.47 10.10
C HIS A 77 -2.77 -12.64 9.16
N LYS A 78 -4.04 -12.88 8.84
CA LYS A 78 -4.45 -13.93 7.90
C LYS A 78 -3.99 -13.59 6.48
N PRO A 79 -3.84 -14.59 5.60
CA PRO A 79 -3.49 -14.34 4.21
C PRO A 79 -4.54 -13.45 3.53
N ILE A 80 -4.06 -12.49 2.74
CA ILE A 80 -4.90 -11.65 1.89
C ILE A 80 -5.56 -12.59 0.86
N PRO A 81 -6.90 -12.60 0.74
CA PRO A 81 -7.59 -13.50 -0.17
C PRO A 81 -7.14 -13.25 -1.61
N THR A 82 -6.83 -14.32 -2.36
CA THR A 82 -6.30 -14.20 -3.73
C THR A 82 -7.27 -13.45 -4.64
N PHE A 83 -8.58 -13.57 -4.39
CA PHE A 83 -9.63 -12.87 -5.12
C PHE A 83 -9.42 -11.34 -5.17
N VAL A 84 -9.05 -10.69 -4.06
CA VAL A 84 -8.86 -9.23 -4.03
C VAL A 84 -7.61 -8.77 -4.77
N ARG A 85 -6.72 -9.69 -5.14
CA ARG A 85 -5.51 -9.40 -5.93
C ARG A 85 -5.71 -9.62 -7.43
N THR A 86 -6.83 -10.19 -7.84
CA THR A 86 -7.13 -10.42 -9.26
C THR A 86 -7.25 -9.09 -10.01
N LYS A 87 -6.82 -9.07 -11.27
CA LYS A 87 -6.92 -7.88 -12.12
C LYS A 87 -8.38 -7.43 -12.27
N GLY A 88 -9.30 -8.38 -12.45
CA GLY A 88 -10.73 -8.10 -12.58
C GLY A 88 -11.30 -7.37 -11.35
N PHE A 89 -11.11 -7.91 -10.15
CA PHE A 89 -11.61 -7.27 -8.93
C PHE A 89 -10.98 -5.89 -8.68
N ARG A 90 -9.69 -5.73 -8.99
CA ARG A 90 -9.01 -4.43 -8.87
C ARG A 90 -9.58 -3.39 -9.83
N ILE A 91 -9.81 -3.77 -11.09
CA ILE A 91 -10.44 -2.88 -12.10
C ILE A 91 -11.86 -2.53 -11.66
N PHE A 92 -12.64 -3.53 -11.25
CA PHE A 92 -14.00 -3.33 -10.74
C PHE A 92 -14.03 -2.33 -9.59
N MET A 93 -13.16 -2.49 -8.58
CA MET A 93 -13.08 -1.57 -7.43
C MET A 93 -12.63 -0.16 -7.83
N VAL A 94 -11.68 -0.02 -8.76
CA VAL A 94 -11.28 1.30 -9.30
C VAL A 94 -12.47 1.96 -9.98
N MET A 95 -13.11 1.28 -10.92
CA MET A 95 -14.25 1.80 -11.67
C MET A 95 -15.39 2.19 -10.71
N PHE A 96 -15.74 1.31 -9.77
CA PHE A 96 -16.80 1.55 -8.80
C PHE A 96 -16.55 2.82 -7.96
N ILE A 97 -15.36 2.94 -7.37
CA ILE A 97 -15.03 4.08 -6.50
C ILE A 97 -14.91 5.38 -7.31
N PHE A 98 -14.27 5.36 -8.48
CA PHE A 98 -14.15 6.55 -9.34
C PHE A 98 -15.49 6.99 -9.92
N SER A 99 -16.37 6.06 -10.30
CA SER A 99 -17.73 6.38 -10.75
C SER A 99 -18.54 7.00 -9.63
N MET A 100 -18.55 6.42 -8.43
CA MET A 100 -19.25 6.99 -7.27
C MET A 100 -18.70 8.36 -6.90
N PHE A 101 -17.38 8.51 -6.88
CA PHE A 101 -16.72 9.79 -6.64
C PHE A 101 -17.09 10.83 -7.71
N GLY A 102 -17.09 10.46 -8.99
CA GLY A 102 -17.47 11.32 -10.10
C GLY A 102 -18.92 11.78 -10.03
N ILE A 103 -19.86 10.87 -9.72
CA ILE A 103 -21.28 11.19 -9.55
C ILE A 103 -21.48 12.16 -8.38
N GLN A 104 -20.86 11.87 -7.23
CA GLN A 104 -20.96 12.74 -6.04
C GLN A 104 -20.34 14.12 -6.31
N MET A 105 -19.23 14.18 -7.03
CA MET A 105 -18.57 15.44 -7.40
C MET A 105 -19.41 16.25 -8.38
N TYR A 106 -20.03 15.60 -9.37
CA TYR A 106 -20.93 16.25 -10.32
C TYR A 106 -22.17 16.83 -9.63
N ARG A 107 -22.74 16.11 -8.65
CA ARG A 107 -23.88 16.59 -7.86
C ARG A 107 -23.53 17.73 -6.92
N ALA A 108 -22.31 17.74 -6.39
CA ALA A 108 -21.80 18.79 -5.50
C ALA A 108 -21.17 19.98 -6.28
N TRP A 109 -21.27 19.98 -7.61
CA TRP A 109 -20.64 20.98 -8.45
C TRP A 109 -21.21 22.38 -8.17
N GLY A 110 -20.34 23.34 -7.89
CA GLY A 110 -20.70 24.73 -7.59
C GLY A 110 -20.48 25.14 -6.12
N ASN A 111 -20.52 24.18 -5.17
CA ASN A 111 -20.31 24.46 -3.74
C ASN A 111 -18.98 23.86 -3.24
N TRP A 112 -18.02 24.72 -2.91
CA TRP A 112 -16.70 24.32 -2.40
C TRP A 112 -16.78 23.47 -1.11
N SER A 113 -17.74 23.76 -0.23
CA SER A 113 -17.98 23.01 1.00
C SER A 113 -18.44 21.58 0.69
N ASP A 114 -19.39 21.41 -0.21
CA ASP A 114 -19.95 20.09 -0.55
C ASP A 114 -18.93 19.25 -1.34
N MET A 115 -18.17 19.85 -2.25
CA MET A 115 -17.05 19.18 -2.92
C MET A 115 -16.03 18.65 -1.91
N GLY A 116 -15.68 19.47 -0.91
CA GLY A 116 -14.81 19.07 0.20
C GLY A 116 -15.38 17.91 1.03
N ARG A 117 -16.70 17.91 1.32
CA ARG A 117 -17.38 16.79 1.99
C ARG A 117 -17.28 15.49 1.21
N VAL A 118 -17.34 15.52 -0.13
CA VAL A 118 -17.20 14.31 -0.95
C VAL A 118 -15.84 13.66 -0.73
N PHE A 119 -14.76 14.43 -0.75
CA PHE A 119 -13.40 13.94 -0.48
C PHE A 119 -13.23 13.40 0.94
N TRP A 120 -13.80 14.07 1.93
CA TRP A 120 -13.74 13.60 3.32
C TRP A 120 -14.52 12.29 3.49
N THR A 121 -15.74 12.22 2.95
CA THR A 121 -16.63 11.06 3.08
C THR A 121 -16.03 9.81 2.45
N ILE A 122 -15.46 9.93 1.24
CA ILE A 122 -14.79 8.79 0.59
C ILE A 122 -13.58 8.31 1.40
N ILE A 123 -12.80 9.21 1.99
CA ILE A 123 -11.66 8.83 2.83
C ILE A 123 -12.15 8.16 4.11
N LEU A 124 -13.20 8.68 4.76
CA LEU A 124 -13.76 8.11 5.97
C LEU A 124 -14.29 6.70 5.70
N ILE A 125 -15.19 6.53 4.72
CA ILE A 125 -15.80 5.22 4.39
C ILE A 125 -14.71 4.21 4.03
N THR A 126 -13.77 4.59 3.15
CA THR A 126 -12.69 3.68 2.75
C THR A 126 -11.70 3.36 3.88
N THR A 127 -11.59 4.22 4.89
CA THR A 127 -10.81 3.97 6.10
C THR A 127 -11.54 3.00 7.02
N ILE A 128 -12.86 3.17 7.21
CA ILE A 128 -13.69 2.23 7.99
C ILE A 128 -13.63 0.83 7.36
N VAL A 129 -13.85 0.71 6.05
CA VAL A 129 -13.76 -0.58 5.34
C VAL A 129 -12.37 -1.19 5.49
N GLY A 130 -11.31 -0.39 5.37
CA GLY A 130 -9.95 -0.88 5.54
C GLY A 130 -9.63 -1.32 6.97
N VAL A 131 -10.19 -0.66 8.00
CA VAL A 131 -10.10 -1.07 9.40
C VAL A 131 -10.78 -2.43 9.59
N ILE A 132 -12.02 -2.59 9.12
CA ILE A 132 -12.77 -3.85 9.21
C ILE A 132 -11.97 -4.99 8.54
N LEU A 133 -11.48 -4.77 7.32
CA LEU A 133 -10.67 -5.77 6.61
C LEU A 133 -9.34 -6.07 7.31
N SER A 134 -8.77 -5.10 8.01
CA SER A 134 -7.54 -5.31 8.79
C SER A 134 -7.79 -6.25 9.98
N PHE A 135 -8.94 -6.15 10.64
CA PHE A 135 -9.33 -7.04 11.73
C PHE A 135 -9.70 -8.44 11.25
N ILE A 136 -10.15 -8.61 10.00
CA ILE A 136 -10.51 -9.94 9.46
C ILE A 136 -9.29 -10.64 8.83
N TYR A 137 -8.49 -9.89 8.06
CA TYR A 137 -7.40 -10.42 7.23
C TYR A 137 -6.02 -9.92 7.72
N ALA A 138 -5.33 -9.15 6.87
CA ALA A 138 -4.06 -8.50 7.16
C ALA A 138 -4.24 -6.97 7.18
N PRO A 139 -3.40 -6.22 7.92
CA PRO A 139 -3.54 -4.77 8.05
C PRO A 139 -3.47 -4.03 6.71
N ARG A 140 -2.75 -4.57 5.72
CA ARG A 140 -2.62 -3.98 4.37
C ARG A 140 -3.58 -4.55 3.33
N THR A 141 -4.64 -5.26 3.73
CA THR A 141 -5.61 -5.86 2.81
C THR A 141 -6.27 -4.81 1.91
N TRP A 142 -6.71 -3.68 2.47
CA TRP A 142 -7.26 -2.57 1.66
C TRP A 142 -6.24 -2.04 0.64
N CYS A 143 -4.96 -1.93 1.03
CA CYS A 143 -3.91 -1.43 0.15
C CYS A 143 -3.65 -2.33 -1.07
N SER A 144 -4.08 -3.60 -1.06
CA SER A 144 -3.88 -4.50 -2.20
C SER A 144 -4.83 -4.23 -3.37
N PHE A 145 -5.97 -3.58 -3.12
CA PHE A 145 -6.96 -3.23 -4.15
C PHE A 145 -7.43 -1.77 -4.11
N CYS A 146 -6.85 -0.96 -3.22
CA CYS A 146 -7.06 0.49 -3.17
C CYS A 146 -6.87 1.13 -4.55
N PRO A 147 -7.76 2.02 -5.00
CA PRO A 147 -7.74 2.57 -6.35
C PRO A 147 -6.40 3.23 -6.70
N MET A 148 -5.88 4.07 -5.81
CA MET A 148 -4.58 4.72 -6.00
C MET A 148 -3.41 3.73 -6.01
N GLY A 149 -3.53 2.66 -5.23
CA GLY A 149 -2.55 1.56 -5.23
C GLY A 149 -2.58 0.77 -6.54
N THR A 150 -3.76 0.48 -7.06
CA THR A 150 -3.98 -0.20 -8.34
C THR A 150 -3.45 0.64 -9.50
N LEU A 151 -3.79 1.93 -9.56
CA LEU A 151 -3.26 2.86 -10.56
C LEU A 151 -1.74 2.94 -10.49
N SER A 152 -1.18 3.10 -9.29
CA SER A 152 0.28 3.09 -9.09
C SER A 152 0.91 1.78 -9.57
N SER A 153 0.25 0.64 -9.38
CA SER A 153 0.74 -0.68 -9.84
C SER A 153 0.70 -0.86 -11.37
N TRP A 154 -0.13 -0.07 -12.06
CA TRP A 154 -0.21 -0.06 -13.52
C TRP A 154 0.87 0.81 -14.14
N VAL A 155 1.16 1.94 -13.50
CA VAL A 155 2.17 2.90 -13.97
C VAL A 155 3.59 2.51 -13.54
N THR A 156 3.75 1.66 -12.52
CA THR A 156 5.06 1.20 -12.06
C THR A 156 5.79 0.40 -13.17
N PRO A 157 7.05 0.73 -13.50
CA PRO A 157 7.87 -0.03 -14.45
C PRO A 157 7.99 -1.51 -14.09
N ARG A 158 7.77 -2.40 -15.06
CA ARG A 158 7.72 -3.87 -14.84
C ARG A 158 8.94 -4.63 -15.38
N SER A 159 9.63 -4.08 -16.38
CA SER A 159 10.84 -4.63 -17.00
C SER A 159 11.50 -3.53 -17.85
N GLY A 160 12.80 -3.65 -18.17
CA GLY A 160 13.54 -2.73 -19.03
C GLY A 160 14.43 -1.70 -18.29
N LYS A 161 14.76 -0.58 -18.97
CA LYS A 161 15.60 0.50 -18.40
C LYS A 161 14.88 1.19 -17.25
N LEU A 162 15.16 0.73 -16.03
CA LEU A 162 14.65 1.34 -14.79
C LEU A 162 15.24 2.75 -14.62
N PRO A 163 14.46 3.73 -14.14
CA PRO A 163 14.98 5.05 -13.83
C PRO A 163 16.04 4.94 -12.71
N GLY A 164 17.13 5.72 -12.78
CA GLY A 164 18.30 5.57 -11.88
C GLY A 164 18.10 5.83 -10.38
N ASN A 165 16.86 6.09 -9.93
CA ASN A 165 16.48 6.22 -8.52
C ASN A 165 15.47 5.14 -8.09
N TYR A 166 15.38 4.05 -8.86
CA TYR A 166 14.38 3.01 -8.69
C TYR A 166 14.85 1.96 -7.69
N ARG A 167 14.43 2.16 -6.43
CA ARG A 167 14.68 1.19 -5.36
C ARG A 167 14.17 -0.20 -5.72
N ARG A 168 15.06 -1.19 -5.82
CA ARG A 168 14.73 -2.60 -6.06
C ARG A 168 15.38 -3.47 -5.01
N ILE A 169 14.73 -4.58 -4.69
CA ILE A 169 15.26 -5.57 -3.75
C ILE A 169 15.99 -6.63 -4.58
N ILE A 170 17.29 -6.78 -4.38
CA ILE A 170 18.09 -7.81 -5.02
C ILE A 170 18.35 -8.90 -3.99
N VAL A 171 18.11 -10.15 -4.37
CA VAL A 171 18.34 -11.31 -3.50
C VAL A 171 19.56 -12.05 -4.03
N GLY A 172 20.67 -11.95 -3.31
CA GLY A 172 21.92 -12.61 -3.69
C GLY A 172 21.92 -14.13 -3.52
N GLU A 173 23.00 -14.74 -3.99
CA GLU A 173 23.21 -16.20 -4.04
C GLU A 173 23.21 -16.87 -2.67
N LYS A 174 23.62 -16.12 -1.64
CA LYS A 174 23.62 -16.55 -0.23
C LYS A 174 22.23 -16.90 0.32
N CYS A 175 21.15 -16.67 -0.45
CA CYS A 175 19.79 -17.01 -0.06
C CYS A 175 19.51 -18.51 -0.24
N THR A 176 19.30 -19.21 0.88
CA THR A 176 19.01 -20.66 0.90
C THR A 176 17.57 -21.02 0.52
N THR A 177 16.69 -20.03 0.29
CA THR A 177 15.25 -20.11 -0.08
C THR A 177 14.33 -20.97 0.82
N LYS A 178 14.88 -21.75 1.75
CA LYS A 178 14.15 -22.63 2.69
C LYS A 178 13.44 -21.86 3.82
N CYS A 179 14.03 -20.79 4.34
CA CYS A 179 13.55 -20.11 5.55
C CYS A 179 12.25 -19.30 5.35
N LYS A 180 12.00 -18.79 4.12
CA LYS A 180 10.81 -17.97 3.75
C LYS A 180 10.53 -16.75 4.64
N LEU A 181 11.50 -16.34 5.46
CA LEU A 181 11.37 -15.23 6.43
C LEU A 181 11.06 -13.89 5.76
N CYS A 182 11.63 -13.62 4.58
CA CYS A 182 11.35 -12.39 3.83
C CYS A 182 9.89 -12.28 3.37
N SER A 183 9.20 -13.41 3.20
CA SER A 183 7.76 -13.45 2.89
C SER A 183 6.90 -13.30 4.15
N ALA A 184 7.37 -13.88 5.26
CA ALA A 184 6.74 -13.76 6.57
C ALA A 184 6.66 -12.32 7.10
N VAL A 185 7.70 -11.51 6.87
CA VAL A 185 7.74 -10.09 7.28
C VAL A 185 7.18 -9.13 6.22
N CYS A 186 6.74 -9.64 5.07
CA CYS A 186 6.23 -8.78 4.00
C CYS A 186 4.78 -8.36 4.30
N PRO A 187 4.48 -7.06 4.46
CA PRO A 187 3.12 -6.61 4.75
C PRO A 187 2.15 -6.87 3.59
N MET A 188 2.66 -6.96 2.37
CA MET A 188 1.90 -7.32 1.16
C MET A 188 1.93 -8.84 0.86
N GLN A 189 2.49 -9.64 1.77
CA GLN A 189 2.59 -11.11 1.67
C GLN A 189 3.18 -11.58 0.32
N LEU A 190 4.17 -10.85 -0.17
CA LEU A 190 4.90 -11.17 -1.39
C LEU A 190 5.97 -12.24 -1.11
N LYS A 191 6.55 -12.80 -2.16
CA LYS A 191 7.57 -13.85 -2.10
C LYS A 191 8.90 -13.39 -2.72
N PRO A 192 9.67 -12.49 -2.06
CA PRO A 192 10.95 -11.99 -2.62
C PRO A 192 11.99 -13.09 -2.86
N TYR A 193 11.99 -14.15 -2.05
CA TYR A 193 12.95 -15.27 -2.20
C TYR A 193 12.85 -16.00 -3.55
N LYS A 194 11.75 -15.85 -4.31
CA LYS A 194 11.60 -16.43 -5.64
C LYS A 194 12.43 -15.71 -6.71
N SER A 195 12.82 -14.45 -6.50
CA SER A 195 13.66 -13.70 -7.43
C SER A 195 15.16 -13.77 -7.06
N ARG A 196 15.59 -14.92 -6.53
CA ARG A 196 17.01 -15.19 -6.26
C ARG A 196 17.78 -15.14 -7.57
N ASN A 197 18.95 -14.50 -7.56
CA ASN A 197 19.87 -14.38 -8.71
C ASN A 197 19.26 -13.69 -9.93
N ASN A 198 18.19 -12.91 -9.76
CA ASN A 198 17.68 -12.09 -10.84
C ASN A 198 18.40 -10.73 -10.84
N GLU A 199 19.13 -10.44 -11.92
CA GLU A 199 19.86 -9.18 -12.12
C GLU A 199 18.95 -7.95 -12.17
N GLU A 200 17.71 -8.12 -12.63
CA GLU A 200 16.69 -7.07 -12.61
C GLU A 200 16.18 -6.78 -11.19
N GLY A 201 16.33 -7.74 -10.27
CA GLY A 201 15.82 -7.70 -8.90
C GLY A 201 14.33 -8.05 -8.79
N PHE A 202 13.77 -7.88 -7.60
CA PHE A 202 12.37 -8.18 -7.30
C PHE A 202 11.44 -7.06 -7.80
N LEU A 203 10.96 -7.18 -9.05
CA LEU A 203 10.10 -6.21 -9.73
C LEU A 203 8.59 -6.55 -9.67
N HIS A 204 8.07 -6.84 -8.47
CA HIS A 204 6.62 -7.08 -8.34
C HIS A 204 5.84 -5.76 -8.26
N PRO A 205 4.77 -5.55 -9.06
CA PRO A 205 3.99 -4.30 -9.10
C PRO A 205 3.19 -3.99 -7.81
N ASP A 206 3.19 -4.91 -6.84
CA ASP A 206 2.56 -4.72 -5.52
C ASP A 206 3.61 -4.44 -4.43
N CYS A 207 4.90 -4.47 -4.77
CA CYS A 207 5.96 -4.19 -3.82
C CYS A 207 5.95 -2.70 -3.46
N ILE A 208 5.67 -2.41 -2.19
CA ILE A 208 5.65 -1.05 -1.66
C ILE A 208 7.03 -0.53 -1.23
N LYS A 209 8.08 -1.33 -1.45
CA LYS A 209 9.49 -0.95 -1.19
C LYS A 209 9.72 -0.43 0.24
N CYS A 210 9.11 -1.09 1.22
CA CYS A 210 9.23 -0.75 2.65
C CYS A 210 10.52 -1.26 3.31
N GLY A 211 11.27 -2.16 2.67
CA GLY A 211 12.53 -2.68 3.21
C GLY A 211 12.40 -3.70 4.34
N CYS A 212 11.19 -4.08 4.76
CA CYS A 212 10.98 -5.10 5.81
C CYS A 212 11.70 -6.43 5.49
N CYS A 213 11.77 -6.82 4.22
CA CYS A 213 12.46 -8.04 3.80
C CYS A 213 13.98 -7.98 4.00
N VAL A 214 14.58 -6.78 3.89
CA VAL A 214 16.01 -6.51 4.15
C VAL A 214 16.28 -6.63 5.64
N ASN A 215 15.51 -5.89 6.44
CA ASN A 215 15.70 -5.82 7.89
C ASN A 215 15.30 -7.10 8.63
N GLY A 216 14.31 -7.82 8.11
CA GLY A 216 13.82 -9.07 8.70
C GLY A 216 14.63 -10.31 8.33
N CYS A 217 15.64 -10.18 7.46
CA CYS A 217 16.49 -11.31 7.08
C CYS A 217 17.72 -11.40 7.99
N PRO A 218 17.91 -12.50 8.75
CA PRO A 218 19.06 -12.65 9.65
C PRO A 218 20.40 -12.70 8.88
N LEU A 219 20.37 -13.21 7.65
CA LEU A 219 21.55 -13.31 6.78
C LEU A 219 21.83 -12.02 5.99
N LYS A 220 20.98 -10.98 6.11
CA LYS A 220 21.07 -9.71 5.36
C LYS A 220 21.29 -9.87 3.84
N VAL A 221 20.80 -10.97 3.26
CA VAL A 221 20.94 -11.27 1.82
C VAL A 221 20.10 -10.39 0.90
N PRO A 222 18.81 -10.11 1.20
CA PRO A 222 18.06 -9.16 0.41
C PRO A 222 18.60 -7.76 0.67
N GLU A 223 19.06 -7.09 -0.37
CA GLU A 223 19.59 -5.72 -0.32
C GLU A 223 18.70 -4.80 -1.14
N MET A 224 18.53 -3.56 -0.68
CA MET A 224 17.82 -2.53 -1.44
C MET A 224 18.83 -1.70 -2.23
N LYS A 225 18.90 -1.89 -3.54
CA LYS A 225 19.73 -1.07 -4.45
C LYS A 225 18.90 0.01 -5.12
N LEU A 226 19.54 1.13 -5.45
CA LEU A 226 18.96 2.27 -6.17
C LEU A 226 19.01 2.09 -7.69
#